data_AF-A0A0A2JY72-F1
#
_entry.id   AF-A0A0A2JY72-F1
#
_cell.length_a   1.000
_cell.length_b   1.000
_cell.length_c   1.000
_cell.angle_alpha   90.00
_cell.angle_beta   90.00
_cell.angle_gamma   90.00
#
_symmetry.space_group_name_H-M   'P 1'
#
loop_
_entity.id
_entity.type
_entity.pdbx_description
1 polymer ?
#
loop_
_entity_poly.entity_id
_entity_poly.type
_entity_poly.pdbx_seq_one_letter_code
_entity_poly.pdbx_strand_id
1 'polypeptide(L)' 'MTTELNPSGHNKPYYEEEEQLLISLKQYSGLSWAQIASSFNNEVPNDRQRSASGLENKWRSLQAAQRIVELNHLFQEQG' A
#
# COMPACT_ATOMS: atom_id res chain seq x y z
N MET A 1 34.55 -11.78 13.32
CA MET A 1 33.42 -12.00 12.40
C MET A 1 32.17 -11.56 13.14
N THR A 2 31.80 -10.30 13.02
CA THR A 2 30.64 -9.72 13.71
C THR A 2 29.41 -9.95 12.84
N THR A 3 28.55 -10.87 13.26
CA THR A 3 27.22 -11.06 12.69
C THR A 3 26.39 -9.82 13.01
N GLU A 4 26.29 -8.93 12.03
CA GLU A 4 25.33 -7.82 12.06
C GLU A 4 23.93 -8.44 12.11
N LEU A 5 23.33 -8.36 13.29
CA LEU A 5 21.91 -8.61 13.50
C LEU A 5 21.16 -7.52 12.74
N ASN A 6 20.94 -7.74 11.45
CA ASN A 6 19.93 -7.00 10.70
C ASN A 6 18.63 -7.17 11.49
N PRO A 7 18.03 -6.08 12.03
CA PRO A 7 16.66 -6.15 12.47
C PRO A 7 15.85 -6.34 11.20
N SER A 8 15.66 -7.60 10.80
CA SER A 8 14.69 -8.03 9.80
C SER A 8 13.31 -7.68 10.36
N GLY A 9 13.00 -6.39 10.37
CA GLY A 9 11.63 -5.93 10.42
C GLY A 9 10.98 -6.58 9.22
N HIS A 10 10.10 -7.54 9.48
CA HIS A 10 9.29 -8.27 8.50
C HIS A 10 8.34 -7.37 7.68
N ASN A 11 8.67 -6.09 7.50
CA ASN A 11 8.03 -5.23 6.52
C ASN A 11 8.59 -5.59 5.15
N LYS A 12 8.16 -6.73 4.62
CA LYS A 12 8.25 -6.98 3.18
C LYS A 12 7.71 -5.72 2.48
N PRO A 13 8.53 -5.03 1.65
CA PRO A 13 8.06 -3.84 0.96
C PRO A 13 6.87 -4.20 0.07
N TYR A 14 5.93 -3.27 -0.06
CA TYR A 14 4.91 -3.39 -1.09
C TYR A 14 5.57 -3.02 -2.41
N TYR A 15 5.34 -3.84 -3.43
CA TYR A 15 5.75 -3.56 -4.80
C TYR A 15 4.75 -2.59 -5.42
N GLU A 16 5.19 -1.83 -6.42
CA GLU A 16 4.35 -0.83 -7.09
C GLU A 16 3.06 -1.44 -7.64
N GLU A 17 3.14 -2.66 -8.20
CA GLU A 17 1.98 -3.41 -8.69
C GLU A 17 0.95 -3.70 -7.59
N GLU A 18 1.42 -4.03 -6.38
CA GLU A 18 0.56 -4.28 -5.22
C GLU A 18 -0.09 -2.97 -4.73
N GLU A 19 0.65 -1.86 -4.76
CA GLU A 19 0.10 -0.55 -4.40
C GLU A 19 -0.97 -0.12 -5.39
N GLN A 20 -0.72 -0.28 -6.69
CA GLN A 20 -1.70 0.01 -7.75
C GLN A 20 -2.94 -0.87 -7.65
N LEU A 21 -2.76 -2.15 -7.31
CA LEU A 21 -3.87 -3.06 -7.08
C LEU A 21 -4.72 -2.61 -5.88
N LEU A 22 -4.10 -2.27 -4.76
CA LEU A 22 -4.78 -1.75 -3.58
C LEU A 22 -5.53 -0.45 -3.88
N ILE A 23 -4.91 0.45 -4.65
CA ILE A 23 -5.53 1.70 -5.10
C ILE A 23 -6.75 1.42 -5.96
N SER A 24 -6.62 0.56 -6.96
CA SER A 24 -7.71 0.21 -7.86
C SER A 24 -8.88 -0.44 -7.10
N LEU A 25 -8.59 -1.41 -6.23
CA LEU A 25 -9.62 -2.07 -5.42
C LEU A 25 -10.34 -1.08 -4.49
N LYS A 26 -9.62 -0.12 -3.90
CA LYS A 26 -10.23 0.82 -2.96
C LYS A 26 -10.97 1.96 -3.65
N GLN A 27 -10.47 2.47 -4.77
CA GLN A 27 -11.09 3.57 -5.52
C GLN A 27 -12.34 3.12 -6.28
N TYR A 28 -12.30 1.97 -6.95
CA TYR A 28 -13.40 1.57 -7.85
C TYR A 28 -14.49 0.78 -7.17
N SER A 29 -14.17 0.08 -6.08
CA SER A 29 -15.02 -1.01 -5.61
C SER A 29 -15.89 -0.63 -4.40
N GLY A 30 -15.56 0.45 -3.67
CA GLY A 30 -16.29 0.85 -2.46
C GLY A 30 -16.32 -0.24 -1.37
N LEU A 31 -15.50 -1.29 -1.53
CA LEU A 31 -15.54 -2.51 -0.74
C LEU A 31 -14.97 -2.30 0.66
N SER A 32 -15.37 -3.20 1.56
CA SER A 32 -14.80 -3.30 2.91
C SER A 32 -13.40 -3.90 2.87
N TRP A 33 -12.55 -3.57 3.84
CA TRP A 33 -11.16 -4.07 3.88
C TRP A 33 -11.02 -5.59 3.83
N ALA A 34 -11.96 -6.34 4.40
CA ALA A 34 -11.99 -7.80 4.31
C ALA A 34 -12.17 -8.30 2.86
N GLN A 35 -13.04 -7.65 2.08
CA GLN A 35 -13.27 -7.99 0.68
C GLN A 35 -12.09 -7.57 -0.20
N ILE A 36 -11.51 -6.39 0.10
CA ILE A 36 -10.29 -5.93 -0.56
C ILE A 36 -9.14 -6.89 -0.29
N ALA A 37 -8.96 -7.36 0.95
CA ALA A 37 -7.94 -8.35 1.29
C ALA A 37 -8.17 -9.66 0.56
N SER A 38 -9.41 -10.14 0.47
CA SER A 38 -9.71 -11.35 -0.30
C SER A 38 -9.38 -11.19 -1.79
N SER A 39 -9.73 -10.06 -2.39
CA SER A 39 -9.47 -9.79 -3.82
C SER A 39 -7.98 -9.60 -4.06
N PHE A 40 -7.29 -8.87 -3.19
CA PHE A 40 -5.85 -8.66 -3.23
C PHE A 40 -5.10 -9.99 -3.10
N ASN A 41 -5.46 -10.81 -2.12
CA ASN A 41 -4.84 -12.11 -1.86
C ASN A 41 -5.09 -13.16 -2.95
N ASN A 42 -6.05 -12.91 -3.84
CA ASN A 42 -6.30 -13.72 -5.03
C ASN A 42 -5.34 -13.36 -6.17
N GLU A 43 -4.93 -12.10 -6.26
CA GLU A 43 -4.04 -11.58 -7.31
C GLU A 43 -2.56 -11.72 -6.95
N VAL A 44 -2.23 -11.78 -5.65
CA VAL A 44 -0.85 -11.94 -5.17
C VAL A 44 -0.52 -13.38 -4.76
N PRO A 45 0.75 -13.83 -4.88
CA PRO A 45 1.17 -15.14 -4.40
C PRO A 45 1.02 -15.28 -2.87
N ASN A 46 0.90 -16.51 -2.39
CA ASN A 46 0.63 -16.82 -0.97
C ASN A 46 1.63 -16.16 0.00
N ASP A 47 2.91 -16.07 -0.39
CA ASP A 47 3.99 -15.43 0.38
C ASP A 47 3.77 -13.91 0.61
N ARG A 48 2.95 -13.28 -0.23
CA ARG A 48 2.66 -11.84 -0.21
C ARG A 48 1.24 -11.51 0.25
N GLN A 49 0.46 -12.50 0.64
CA GLN A 49 -0.88 -12.26 1.15
C GLN A 49 -0.85 -11.33 2.36
N ARG A 50 -1.76 -10.38 2.38
CA ARG A 50 -1.86 -9.37 3.44
C ARG A 50 -3.21 -9.47 4.13
N SER A 51 -3.18 -9.18 5.42
CA SER A 51 -4.41 -9.01 6.20
C SER A 51 -5.07 -7.68 5.86
N ALA A 52 -6.39 -7.61 6.01
CA ALA A 52 -7.18 -6.40 5.85
C ALA A 52 -6.58 -5.18 6.59
N SER A 53 -6.13 -5.37 7.83
CA SER A 53 -5.48 -4.31 8.62
C SER A 53 -4.15 -3.84 8.03
N GLY A 54 -3.38 -4.75 7.41
CA GLY A 54 -2.12 -4.40 6.75
C GLY A 54 -2.35 -3.56 5.50
N LEU A 55 -3.37 -3.90 4.72
CA LEU A 55 -3.80 -3.13 3.55
C LEU A 55 -4.40 -1.78 3.94
N GLU A 56 -5.18 -1.71 5.02
CA GLU A 56 -5.70 -0.44 5.54
C GLU A 56 -4.54 0.48 5.95
N ASN A 57 -3.57 -0.02 6.72
CA ASN A 57 -2.43 0.78 7.14
C ASN A 57 -1.61 1.27 5.92
N LYS A 58 -1.41 0.39 4.94
CA LYS A 58 -0.73 0.76 3.70
C LYS A 58 -1.51 1.80 2.91
N TRP A 59 -2.83 1.66 2.81
CA TRP A 59 -3.71 2.63 2.15
C TRP A 59 -3.64 4.00 2.79
N ARG A 60 -3.65 4.09 4.13
CA ARG A 60 -3.48 5.37 4.83
C ARG A 60 -2.13 6.02 4.53
N SER A 61 -1.07 5.22 4.46
CA SER A 61 0.26 5.70 4.06
C SER A 61 0.27 6.21 2.61
N LEU A 62 -0.38 5.50 1.69
CA LEU A 62 -0.54 5.91 0.30
C LEU A 62 -1.34 7.20 0.18
N GLN A 63 -2.45 7.34 0.90
CA GLN A 63 -3.25 8.58 0.89
C GLN A 63 -2.48 9.78 1.42
N ALA A 64 -1.66 9.60 2.46
CA ALA A 64 -0.80 10.67 2.96
C ALA A 64 0.20 11.12 1.88
N ALA A 65 0.80 10.19 1.15
CA ALA A 65 1.69 10.50 0.03
C ALA A 65 0.94 11.16 -1.14
N GLN A 66 -0.24 10.66 -1.49
CA GLN A 66 -1.05 11.16 -2.62
C GLN A 66 -1.57 12.58 -2.36
N ARG A 67 -1.96 12.89 -1.12
CA ARG A 67 -2.36 14.24 -0.71
C ARG A 67 -1.20 15.24 -0.78
N ILE A 68 0.03 14.80 -0.52
CA ILE A 68 1.21 15.66 -0.67
C ILE A 68 1.47 15.94 -2.16
N VAL A 69 1.30 14.97 -3.05
CA VAL A 69 1.45 15.17 -4.51
C VAL A 69 0.39 16.15 -5.03
N GLU A 70 -0.87 15.98 -4.64
CA GLU A 70 -1.97 16.84 -5.08
C GLU A 70 -1.79 18.29 -4.60
N LEU A 71 -1.32 18.48 -3.36
CA LEU A 71 -0.96 19.81 -2.86
C LEU A 71 0.22 20.40 -3.62
N ASN A 72 1.30 19.66 -3.86
CA ASN A 72 2.46 20.17 -4.62
C ASN A 72 2.07 20.57 -6.05
N HIS A 73 1.18 19.83 -6.70
CA HIS A 73 0.69 20.16 -8.04
C HIS A 73 -0.10 21.49 -8.05
N LEU A 74 -0.95 21.72 -7.05
CA LEU A 74 -1.68 22.99 -6.87
C LEU A 74 -0.78 24.20 -6.59
N PHE A 75 0.39 24.01 -5.97
CA PHE A 75 1.33 25.08 -5.68
C PHE A 75 2.30 25.39 -6.84
N GLN A 76 2.47 24.49 -7.80
CA GLN A 76 3.38 24.69 -8.95
C GLN A 76 2.75 25.50 -10.10
N GLU A 77 1.41 25.57 -10.21
CA GLU A 77 0.73 26.31 -11.27
C GLU A 77 0.47 27.81 -10.95
N GLN A 78 0.98 28.30 -9.82
CA GLN A 78 0.82 29.70 -9.36
C GLN A 78 2.15 30.49 -9.37
N GLY A 79 3.15 30.03 -10.13
CA GLY A 79 4.48 30.63 -10.24
C GLY A 79 4.80 31.16 -11.64
#